data_AF-A0A7J0A6D9-F1
#
_entry.id   AF-A0A7J0A6D9-F1
#
_cell.length_a   1.000
_cell.length_b   1.000
_cell.length_c   1.000
_cell.angle_alpha   90.00
_cell.angle_beta   90.00
_cell.angle_gamma   90.00
#
_symmetry.space_group_name_H-M   'P 1'
#
loop_
_entity.id
_entity.type
_entity.pdbx_description
1 polymer ?
#
loop_
_entity_poly.entity_id
_entity_poly.type
_entity_poly.pdbx_seq_one_letter_code
_entity_poly.pdbx_strand_id
1 'polypeptide(L)'
;MISKIIEPKILSLITTEKCTAACHNCCFQCSPRLKQRMSLEDMKFLIDEVIKDFPMILACVFTGGECTTLGTDLHQIINYAAINNLKCRIVTNGHWAVSESRALLFLKQLKDAGLHELNLSTGDEHQKWIPYDRIVYACQAAVKLEPV
;
A
#
# COMPACT_ATOMS: atom_id res chain seq x y z
N MET A 1 7.30 -22.06 31.88
CA MET A 1 8.07 -21.30 30.88
C MET A 1 7.19 -20.18 30.38
N ILE A 2 7.51 -18.93 30.70
CA ILE A 2 6.79 -17.77 30.14
C ILE A 2 7.23 -17.69 28.68
N SER A 3 6.29 -17.86 27.74
CA SER A 3 6.57 -17.75 26.32
C SER A 3 7.15 -16.36 26.03
N LYS A 4 8.26 -16.32 25.28
CA LYS A 4 8.89 -15.07 24.84
C LYS A 4 7.84 -14.23 24.10
N ILE A 5 7.56 -13.03 24.58
CA ILE A 5 6.61 -12.11 23.92
C ILE A 5 7.21 -11.76 22.55
N ILE A 6 6.44 -12.03 21.49
CA ILE A 6 6.80 -11.65 20.13
C ILE A 6 6.23 -10.26 19.90
N GLU A 7 7.10 -9.26 19.84
CA GLU A 7 6.66 -7.90 19.55
C GLU A 7 6.38 -7.71 18.06
N PRO A 8 5.38 -6.88 17.71
CA PRO A 8 5.05 -6.61 16.32
C PRO A 8 6.19 -5.87 15.63
N LYS A 9 6.41 -6.20 14.35
CA LYS A 9 7.40 -5.54 13.49
C LYS A 9 6.77 -4.72 12.38
N ILE A 10 5.48 -4.89 12.14
CA ILE A 10 4.77 -4.31 10.99
C ILE A 10 3.42 -3.77 11.45
N LEU A 11 3.16 -2.51 11.13
CA LEU A 11 1.85 -1.87 11.22
C LEU A 11 1.19 -1.99 9.85
N SER A 12 -0.06 -2.47 9.80
CA SER A 12 -0.84 -2.52 8.56
C SER A 12 -2.10 -1.68 8.72
N LEU A 13 -2.26 -0.68 7.86
CA LEU A 13 -3.45 0.18 7.81
C LEU A 13 -4.35 -0.25 6.64
N ILE A 14 -5.59 -0.63 6.97
CA ILE A 14 -6.66 -0.87 6.00
C ILE A 14 -7.26 0.51 5.67
N THR A 15 -6.65 1.19 4.70
CA THR A 15 -6.86 2.63 4.48
C THR A 15 -8.23 2.98 3.90
N THR A 16 -8.87 2.06 3.20
CA THR A 16 -10.17 2.29 2.55
C THR A 16 -10.87 0.97 2.21
N GLU A 17 -12.19 0.99 2.10
CA GLU A 17 -13.00 -0.08 1.52
C GLU A 17 -13.28 0.13 0.01
N LYS A 18 -12.95 1.32 -0.52
CA LYS A 18 -13.06 1.62 -1.94
C LYS A 18 -11.98 0.85 -2.71
N CYS A 19 -12.38 0.09 -3.73
CA CYS A 19 -11.47 -0.61 -4.62
C CYS A 19 -11.85 -0.38 -6.08
N THR A 20 -10.90 -0.52 -7.01
CA THR A 20 -11.19 -0.53 -8.46
C THR A 20 -11.69 -1.89 -8.95
N ALA A 21 -11.70 -2.90 -8.08
CA ALA A 21 -12.20 -4.25 -8.32
C ALA A 21 -13.27 -4.62 -7.28
N ALA A 22 -14.11 -5.61 -7.58
CA ALA A 22 -15.03 -6.24 -6.63
C ALA A 22 -14.90 -7.77 -6.72
N CYS A 23 -13.73 -8.27 -6.31
CA CYS A 23 -13.40 -9.70 -6.33
C CYS A 23 -14.37 -10.48 -5.42
N HIS A 24 -14.80 -11.68 -5.84
CA HIS A 24 -15.81 -12.44 -5.11
C HIS A 24 -15.33 -12.82 -3.70
N ASN A 25 -14.07 -13.24 -3.59
CA ASN A 25 -13.45 -13.67 -2.33
C ASN A 25 -12.59 -12.58 -1.67
N CYS A 26 -12.96 -11.30 -1.82
CA CYS A 26 -12.25 -10.22 -1.13
C CYS A 26 -12.50 -10.33 0.40
N CYS A 27 -11.43 -10.52 1.19
CA CYS A 27 -11.53 -10.66 2.65
C CYS A 27 -12.15 -9.43 3.35
N PHE A 28 -12.04 -8.25 2.74
CA PHE A 28 -12.59 -6.99 3.23
C PHE A 28 -13.88 -6.56 2.51
N GLN A 29 -14.42 -7.40 1.62
CA GLN A 29 -15.62 -7.12 0.81
C GLN A 29 -15.57 -5.76 0.09
N CYS A 30 -14.37 -5.33 -0.30
CA CYS A 30 -14.15 -4.03 -0.93
C CYS A 30 -14.76 -3.97 -2.32
N SER A 31 -15.19 -2.77 -2.73
CA SER A 31 -15.75 -2.57 -4.07
C SER A 31 -15.66 -1.12 -4.54
N PRO A 32 -15.92 -0.82 -5.83
CA PRO A 32 -15.98 0.55 -6.32
C PRO A 32 -17.12 1.39 -5.73
N ARG A 33 -18.12 0.74 -5.11
CA ARG A 33 -19.31 1.41 -4.56
C ARG A 33 -19.10 1.91 -3.13
N LEU A 34 -18.16 1.31 -2.41
CA LEU A 34 -17.81 1.71 -1.05
C LEU A 34 -16.97 2.99 -1.09
N LYS A 35 -17.11 3.80 -0.05
CA LYS A 35 -16.49 5.14 0.05
C LYS A 35 -15.76 5.35 1.37
N GLN A 36 -15.89 4.41 2.29
CA GLN A 36 -15.27 4.42 3.60
C GLN A 36 -13.76 4.46 3.42
N ARG A 37 -13.11 5.41 4.10
CA ARG A 37 -11.65 5.56 4.13
C ARG A 37 -11.23 6.24 5.42
N MET A 38 -10.01 5.96 5.84
CA MET A 38 -9.36 6.70 6.93
C MET A 38 -9.08 8.13 6.48
N SER A 39 -9.17 9.08 7.43
CA SER A 39 -8.61 10.42 7.20
C SER A 39 -7.08 10.37 7.27
N LEU A 40 -6.41 11.39 6.72
CA LEU A 40 -4.95 11.50 6.83
C LEU A 40 -4.53 11.65 8.30
N GLU A 41 -5.30 12.42 9.06
CA GLU A 41 -5.11 12.70 10.48
C GLU A 41 -5.19 11.42 11.31
N ASP A 42 -6.20 10.58 11.06
CA ASP A 42 -6.34 9.28 11.76
C ASP A 42 -5.16 8.36 11.47
N MET A 43 -4.70 8.31 10.21
CA MET A 43 -3.54 7.49 9.84
C MET A 43 -2.27 7.97 10.55
N LYS A 44 -2.03 9.28 10.64
CA LYS A 44 -0.88 9.85 11.35
C LYS A 44 -0.94 9.57 12.85
N PHE A 45 -2.11 9.80 13.45
CA PHE A 45 -2.35 9.53 14.86
C PHE A 45 -2.05 8.06 15.22
N LEU A 46 -2.52 7.11 14.40
CA LEU A 46 -2.26 5.70 14.62
C LEU A 46 -0.78 5.33 14.45
N ILE A 47 -0.07 5.95 13.51
CA ILE A 47 1.38 5.75 13.36
C ILE A 47 2.10 6.22 14.64
N ASP A 48 1.75 7.40 15.16
CA ASP A 48 2.40 7.96 16.34
C ASP A 48 2.18 7.08 17.59
N GLU A 49 0.95 6.65 17.82
CA GLU A 49 0.63 5.77 18.96
C GLU A 49 1.35 4.41 18.84
N VAL A 50 1.42 3.85 17.63
CA VAL A 50 2.11 2.56 17.42
C VAL A 50 3.62 2.68 17.60
N ILE A 51 4.25 3.73 17.10
CA ILE A 51 5.71 3.93 17.28
C ILE A 51 6.03 4.11 18.77
N LYS A 52 5.19 4.83 19.50
CA LYS A 52 5.34 5.08 20.93
C LYS A 52 5.19 3.79 21.76
N ASP A 53 4.16 2.99 21.46
CA ASP A 53 3.83 1.79 22.25
C ASP A 53 4.62 0.55 21.81
N PHE A 54 5.10 0.52 20.56
CA PHE A 54 5.85 -0.59 19.98
C PHE A 54 7.17 -0.12 19.35
N PRO A 55 8.22 0.16 20.15
CA PRO A 55 9.50 0.68 19.66
C PRO A 55 10.23 -0.21 18.66
N MET A 56 9.84 -1.48 18.56
CA MET A 56 10.40 -2.48 17.65
C MET A 56 9.70 -2.53 16.28
N ILE A 57 8.71 -1.67 16.03
CA ILE A 57 8.05 -1.56 14.73
C ILE A 57 9.06 -1.09 13.67
N LEU A 58 9.05 -1.71 12.48
CA LEU A 58 10.04 -1.46 11.42
C LEU A 58 9.40 -1.00 10.11
N ALA A 59 8.12 -1.30 9.91
CA ALA A 59 7.44 -1.04 8.66
C ALA A 59 5.98 -0.62 8.85
N CYS A 60 5.52 0.21 7.93
CA CYS A 60 4.11 0.57 7.78
C CYS A 60 3.62 0.11 6.40
N VAL A 61 2.53 -0.65 6.38
CA VAL A 61 1.91 -1.20 5.18
C VAL A 61 0.57 -0.51 4.95
N PHE A 62 0.40 0.10 3.78
CA PHE A 62 -0.86 0.69 3.36
C PHE A 62 -1.57 -0.26 2.40
N THR A 63 -2.77 -0.68 2.77
CA THR A 63 -3.60 -1.63 2.01
C THR A 63 -5.08 -1.25 2.16
N GLY A 64 -6.00 -2.17 1.84
CA GLY A 64 -7.44 -2.02 1.97
C GLY A 64 -8.14 -2.58 0.74
N GLY A 65 -9.08 -1.82 0.21
CA GLY A 65 -9.61 -2.02 -1.13
C GLY A 65 -8.54 -1.73 -2.17
N GLU A 66 -8.32 -0.45 -2.48
CA GLU A 66 -7.20 -0.02 -3.31
C GLU A 66 -6.62 1.28 -2.76
N CYS A 67 -5.51 1.17 -2.04
CA CYS A 67 -4.88 2.31 -1.35
C CYS A 67 -4.45 3.43 -2.30
N THR A 68 -4.16 3.13 -3.56
CA THR A 68 -3.82 4.16 -4.57
C THR A 68 -5.01 5.07 -4.92
N THR A 69 -6.24 4.71 -4.54
CA THR A 69 -7.40 5.60 -4.69
C THR A 69 -7.41 6.76 -3.68
N LEU A 70 -6.54 6.74 -2.66
CA LEU A 70 -6.38 7.85 -1.72
C LEU A 70 -5.71 9.08 -2.36
N GLY A 71 -5.07 8.94 -3.52
CA GLY A 71 -4.44 10.05 -4.23
C GLY A 71 -3.35 10.72 -3.38
N THR A 72 -3.43 12.04 -3.23
CA THR A 72 -2.43 12.85 -2.50
C THR A 72 -2.22 12.39 -1.06
N ASP A 73 -3.27 11.90 -0.40
CA ASP A 73 -3.19 11.45 0.99
C ASP A 73 -2.26 10.23 1.11
N LEU A 74 -2.21 9.36 0.09
CA LEU A 74 -1.28 8.23 0.06
C LEU A 74 0.18 8.71 0.04
N HIS A 75 0.50 9.70 -0.79
CA HIS A 75 1.86 10.26 -0.82
C HIS A 75 2.23 10.90 0.51
N GLN A 76 1.31 11.65 1.11
CA GLN A 76 1.53 12.32 2.38
C GLN A 76 1.74 11.35 3.54
N ILE A 77 0.98 10.26 3.59
CA ILE A 77 1.11 9.27 4.67
C ILE A 77 2.34 8.37 4.49
N ILE A 78 2.73 8.02 3.26
CA ILE A 78 4.00 7.33 2.99
C ILE A 78 5.18 8.20 3.45
N ASN A 79 5.20 9.48 3.09
CA ASN A 79 6.24 10.40 3.54
C ASN A 79 6.26 10.52 5.06
N TYR A 80 5.09 10.65 5.69
CA TYR A 80 4.99 10.71 7.15
C TYR A 80 5.55 9.47 7.85
N ALA A 81 5.24 8.27 7.36
CA ALA A 81 5.80 7.04 7.90
C ALA A 81 7.33 6.94 7.64
N ALA A 82 7.80 7.36 6.47
CA ALA A 82 9.21 7.31 6.10
C ALA A 82 10.08 8.26 6.95
N ILE A 83 9.64 9.51 7.20
CA ILE A 83 10.37 10.44 8.08
C ILE A 83 10.41 9.97 9.54
N ASN A 84 9.48 9.12 9.93
CA ASN A 84 9.45 8.42 11.21
C ASN A 84 10.23 7.09 11.19
N ASN A 85 11.13 6.91 10.21
CA ASN A 85 12.02 5.76 10.06
C ASN A 85 11.31 4.41 9.83
N LEU A 86 10.07 4.41 9.34
CA LEU A 86 9.37 3.18 8.96
C LEU A 86 9.58 2.86 7.47
N LYS A 87 9.93 1.61 7.19
CA LYS A 87 9.89 1.10 5.81
C LYS A 87 8.45 1.07 5.32
N CYS A 88 8.19 1.78 4.23
CA CYS A 88 6.83 1.90 3.69
C CYS A 88 6.58 0.84 2.62
N ARG A 89 5.47 0.12 2.74
CA ARG A 89 4.98 -0.82 1.73
C ARG A 89 3.57 -0.44 1.31
N ILE A 90 3.26 -0.58 0.02
CA ILE A 90 1.86 -0.60 -0.43
C ILE A 90 1.49 -2.00 -0.92
N VAL A 91 0.24 -2.39 -0.66
CA VAL A 91 -0.40 -3.54 -1.31
C VAL A 91 -1.45 -2.99 -2.27
N THR A 92 -1.29 -3.25 -3.57
CA THR A 92 -2.12 -2.65 -4.62
C THR A 92 -2.43 -3.67 -5.71
N ASN A 93 -3.59 -3.56 -6.34
CA ASN A 93 -3.99 -4.37 -7.48
C ASN A 93 -3.34 -3.91 -8.81
N GLY A 94 -2.59 -2.80 -8.80
CA GLY A 94 -1.83 -2.35 -9.96
C GLY A 94 -2.67 -1.67 -11.06
N HIS A 95 -3.93 -1.30 -10.80
CA HIS A 95 -4.82 -0.71 -11.83
C HIS A 95 -4.22 0.52 -12.55
N TRP A 96 -3.36 1.27 -11.88
CA TRP A 96 -2.72 2.50 -12.38
C TRP A 96 -1.65 2.23 -13.45
N ALA A 97 -1.09 1.04 -13.52
CA ALA A 97 -0.01 0.66 -14.44
C ALA A 97 -0.53 0.32 -15.83
N VAL A 98 -1.20 1.27 -16.50
CA VAL A 98 -1.81 1.05 -17.83
C VAL A 98 -0.81 0.95 -18.98
N SER A 99 0.43 1.38 -18.74
CA SER A 99 1.59 1.22 -19.61
C SER A 99 2.85 1.28 -18.73
N GLU A 100 3.98 0.82 -19.26
CA GLU A 100 5.26 0.95 -18.55
C GLU A 100 5.61 2.41 -18.21
N SER A 101 5.39 3.34 -19.14
CA SER A 101 5.67 4.77 -18.90
C SER A 101 4.80 5.39 -17.81
N ARG A 102 3.51 5.01 -17.76
CA ARG A 102 2.59 5.45 -16.71
C ARG A 102 2.94 4.82 -15.37
N ALA A 103 3.33 3.54 -15.38
CA ALA A 103 3.76 2.84 -14.18
C ALA A 103 5.02 3.48 -13.59
N LEU A 104 6.01 3.80 -14.43
CA LEU A 104 7.24 4.45 -14.02
C LEU A 104 6.99 5.82 -13.40
N LEU A 105 6.17 6.66 -14.04
CA LEU A 105 5.84 8.00 -13.50
C LEU A 105 5.15 7.89 -12.14
N PHE A 106 4.18 6.98 -12.01
CA PHE A 106 3.42 6.79 -10.78
C PHE A 106 4.30 6.26 -9.64
N LEU A 107 5.08 5.19 -9.89
CA LEU A 107 5.98 4.63 -8.88
C LEU A 107 7.10 5.59 -8.48
N LYS A 108 7.59 6.41 -9.42
CA LYS A 108 8.59 7.43 -9.09
C LYS A 108 8.03 8.40 -8.05
N GLN A 109 6.80 8.89 -8.20
CA GLN A 109 6.17 9.78 -7.22
C GLN A 109 6.00 9.14 -5.83
N LEU A 110 5.73 7.83 -5.78
CA LEU A 110 5.65 7.10 -4.50
C LEU A 110 7.03 6.86 -3.89
N LYS A 111 8.03 6.52 -4.71
CA LYS A 111 9.42 6.36 -4.28
C LYS A 111 10.00 7.67 -3.75
N ASP A 112 9.76 8.78 -4.45
CA ASP A 112 10.15 10.13 -4.01
C ASP A 112 9.47 10.52 -2.69
N ALA A 113 8.26 9.98 -2.42
CA ALA A 113 7.59 10.12 -1.14
C ALA A 113 8.12 9.19 -0.03
N GLY A 114 9.04 8.27 -0.33
CA GLY A 114 9.62 7.34 0.65
C GLY A 114 9.06 5.91 0.61
N LEU A 115 8.39 5.50 -0.48
CA LEU A 115 7.98 4.11 -0.65
C LEU A 115 9.22 3.20 -0.78
N HIS A 116 9.25 2.12 0.02
CA HIS A 116 10.36 1.16 0.03
C HIS A 116 10.01 -0.16 -0.67
N GLU A 117 8.75 -0.58 -0.62
CA GLU A 117 8.33 -1.87 -1.15
C GLU A 117 6.98 -1.80 -1.85
N LEU A 118 6.89 -2.48 -3.00
CA LEU A 118 5.67 -2.67 -3.76
C LEU A 118 5.21 -4.13 -3.66
N ASN A 119 4.00 -4.35 -3.17
CA ASN A 119 3.35 -5.66 -3.19
C ASN A 119 2.16 -5.62 -4.17
N LEU A 120 2.25 -6.41 -5.25
CA LEU A 120 1.23 -6.47 -6.29
C LEU A 120 0.29 -7.66 -6.09
N SER A 121 -1.02 -7.41 -6.09
CA SER A 121 -2.04 -8.44 -6.00
C SER A 121 -2.47 -8.89 -7.40
N THR A 122 -2.39 -10.19 -7.66
CA THR A 122 -2.78 -10.83 -8.93
C THR A 122 -3.40 -12.20 -8.71
N GLY A 123 -3.83 -12.87 -9.77
CA GLY A 123 -4.51 -14.17 -9.77
C GLY A 123 -5.92 -14.11 -10.36
N ASP A 124 -6.56 -15.27 -10.51
CA ASP A 124 -7.79 -15.46 -11.30
C ASP A 124 -8.91 -14.45 -10.97
N GLU A 125 -9.16 -14.20 -9.68
CA GLU A 125 -10.19 -13.25 -9.26
C GLU A 125 -9.82 -11.80 -9.58
N HIS A 126 -8.55 -11.43 -9.40
CA HIS A 126 -8.08 -10.07 -9.68
C HIS A 126 -8.04 -9.80 -11.19
N GLN A 127 -7.67 -10.81 -11.98
CA GLN A 127 -7.56 -10.71 -13.43
C GLN A 127 -8.90 -10.54 -14.15
N LYS A 128 -10.03 -10.84 -13.47
CA LYS A 128 -11.38 -10.45 -13.94
C LYS A 128 -11.58 -8.94 -14.00
N TRP A 129 -10.80 -8.18 -13.23
CA TRP A 129 -10.93 -6.72 -13.10
C TRP A 129 -9.70 -5.97 -13.63
N ILE A 130 -8.51 -6.50 -13.38
CA ILE A 130 -7.24 -5.86 -13.71
C ILE A 130 -6.49 -6.71 -14.74
N PRO A 131 -6.24 -6.21 -15.96
CA PRO A 131 -5.47 -6.93 -16.97
C PRO A 131 -4.08 -7.34 -16.46
N TYR A 132 -3.66 -8.55 -16.79
CA TYR A 132 -2.36 -9.10 -16.38
C TYR A 132 -1.18 -8.18 -16.74
N ASP A 133 -1.22 -7.56 -17.92
CA ASP A 133 -0.18 -6.65 -18.40
C ASP A 133 0.08 -5.49 -17.43
N ARG A 134 -0.91 -5.04 -16.66
CA ARG A 134 -0.70 -3.97 -15.66
C ARG A 134 0.27 -4.41 -14.56
N ILE A 135 0.19 -5.67 -14.14
CA ILE A 135 1.12 -6.25 -13.17
C ILE A 135 2.53 -6.31 -13.77
N VAL A 136 2.64 -6.72 -15.05
CA VAL A 136 3.91 -6.76 -15.77
C VAL A 136 4.55 -5.37 -15.85
N TYR A 137 3.78 -4.35 -16.26
CA TYR A 137 4.25 -2.97 -16.34
C TYR A 137 4.66 -2.41 -14.98
N ALA A 138 3.93 -2.72 -13.91
CA ALA A 138 4.29 -2.32 -12.55
C ALA A 138 5.61 -2.96 -12.10
N CYS A 139 5.81 -4.26 -12.34
CA CYS A 139 7.06 -4.95 -12.02
C CYS A 139 8.25 -4.37 -12.80
N GLN A 140 8.11 -4.17 -14.11
CA GLN A 140 9.16 -3.60 -14.95
C GLN A 140 9.55 -2.20 -14.49
N ALA A 141 8.55 -1.35 -14.18
CA ALA A 141 8.78 -0.01 -13.66
C ALA A 141 9.48 -0.02 -12.29
N ALA A 142 9.10 -0.92 -11.39
CA ALA A 142 9.74 -1.05 -10.08
C ALA A 142 11.23 -1.40 -10.21
N VAL A 143 11.56 -2.40 -11.04
CA VAL A 143 12.96 -2.82 -11.29
C VAL A 143 13.78 -1.67 -11.89
N LYS A 144 13.22 -0.88 -12.82
CA LYS A 144 13.91 0.27 -13.43
C LYS A 144 14.19 1.40 -12.43
N LEU A 145 13.47 1.47 -11.32
CA LEU A 145 13.66 2.49 -10.30
C LEU A 145 14.65 2.07 -9.23
N GLU A 146 15.00 0.79 -9.09
CA GLU A 146 16.01 0.36 -8.13
C GLU A 146 17.38 1.01 -8.42
N PRO A 147 18.11 1.49 -7.40
CA PRO A 147 19.47 1.96 -7.60
C PRO A 147 20.34 0.79 -8.09
N VAL A 148 21.25 1.07 -9.02
CA VAL A 148 22.35 0.16 -9.38
C VAL A 148 23.35 0.11 -8.25
#